data_AF-A0A821IHP9-F1
#
_entry.id   AF-A0A821IHP9-F1
#
_cell.length_a   1.000
_cell.length_b   1.000
_cell.length_c   1.000
_cell.angle_alpha   90.00
_cell.angle_beta   90.00
_cell.angle_gamma   90.00
#
_symmetry.space_group_name_H-M   'P 1'
#
loop_
_entity.id
_entity.type
_entity.pdbx_description
1 polymer ?
#
loop_
_entity_poly.entity_id
_entity_poly.type
_entity_poly.pdbx_seq_one_letter_code
_entity_poly.pdbx_strand_id
1 'polypeptide(L)'
;GARERKLELKKIRDQEEEERKKVLDLEEEKLAAERRREQIEKAKQLQYYETDRVRTFHSALLLTEVLKERDLQIEMKKRIEQMRQTDENEERQRYQEAQNEFYKTEQEKIENKAKDRANLAKYHLAQMDQRKTQHIQEKQKDQQEGDEYRRLAEQYALEQLELEHFKKVTQKDTKTMYDKVLDDKQKIKQMEQQIDEEEDDELRVYAEAKKKIARLRREKELQAHQEKQEVRDHMIGYLGSLQKRAEADNDTQIFRARAQKEAKDLRDEQEKLEKQQKMRESITKHRFETMKRHEAEREMEEREDAEMRRKKAESDRLFLLYQQEKEKQRIQDAQVTAEFHLKQAQERKDRQRDLKASEMDEIQMDRHMNEVEKQQYQDYTGRVISYMEENGRNTYPMKRVVTDEIKRFDQLNHAYKKTDTPINGNGEKKPGSQDKKTLDETKKHLGFQWDIPNK
;
A
#
# COMPACT_ATOMS: atom_id res chain seq x y z
N GLY A 1 41.25 -23.40 82.69
CA GLY A 1 39.98 -23.57 83.43
C GLY A 1 38.74 -23.40 82.56
N ALA A 2 37.79 -22.55 82.97
CA ALA A 2 36.52 -22.33 82.25
C ALA A 2 36.57 -21.14 81.26
N ARG A 3 37.44 -20.16 81.52
CA ARG A 3 37.59 -18.94 80.70
C ARG A 3 38.33 -19.23 79.39
N GLU A 4 39.36 -20.08 79.39
CA GLU A 4 40.01 -20.53 78.14
C GLU A 4 39.05 -21.33 77.26
N ARG A 5 38.32 -22.31 77.82
CA ARG A 5 37.33 -23.09 77.05
C ARG A 5 36.25 -22.22 76.41
N LYS A 6 35.83 -21.13 77.07
CA LYS A 6 34.90 -20.14 76.46
C LYS A 6 35.56 -19.30 75.35
N LEU A 7 36.86 -19.03 75.43
CA LEU A 7 37.63 -18.36 74.36
C LEU A 7 37.90 -19.30 73.19
N GLU A 8 38.18 -20.57 73.43
CA GLU A 8 38.35 -21.62 72.42
C GLU A 8 37.04 -21.86 71.65
N LEU A 9 35.93 -22.05 72.35
CA LEU A 9 34.60 -22.16 71.72
C LEU A 9 34.23 -20.90 70.92
N LYS A 10 34.62 -19.70 71.39
CA LYS A 10 34.44 -18.47 70.59
C LYS A 10 35.31 -18.49 69.33
N LYS A 11 36.59 -18.88 69.41
CA LYS A 11 37.48 -19.00 68.24
C LYS A 11 36.95 -20.01 67.21
N ILE A 12 36.46 -21.17 67.65
CA ILE A 12 35.87 -22.19 66.77
C ILE A 12 34.63 -21.61 66.07
N ARG A 13 33.74 -20.93 66.82
CA ARG A 13 32.57 -20.28 66.24
C ARG A 13 32.93 -19.14 65.27
N ASP A 14 33.90 -18.30 65.64
CA ASP A 14 34.40 -17.22 64.79
C ASP A 14 35.03 -17.81 63.49
N GLN A 15 35.73 -18.96 63.58
CA GLN A 15 36.25 -19.70 62.41
C GLN A 15 35.15 -20.29 61.52
N GLU A 16 34.14 -20.95 62.10
CA GLU A 16 32.98 -21.45 61.36
C GLU A 16 32.19 -20.31 60.68
N GLU A 17 32.07 -19.14 61.32
CA GLU A 17 31.44 -17.96 60.72
C GLU A 17 32.26 -17.41 59.54
N GLU A 18 33.59 -17.37 59.64
CA GLU A 18 34.47 -16.96 58.54
C GLU A 18 34.52 -17.98 57.39
N GLU A 19 34.43 -19.28 57.67
CA GLU A 19 34.32 -20.31 56.63
C GLU A 19 32.98 -20.23 55.89
N ARG A 20 31.87 -19.99 56.60
CA ARG A 20 30.55 -19.76 55.98
C ARG A 20 30.55 -18.51 55.10
N LYS A 21 31.20 -17.42 55.50
CA LYS A 21 31.37 -16.22 54.64
C LYS A 21 32.12 -16.55 53.36
N LYS A 22 33.26 -17.25 53.45
CA LYS A 22 34.03 -17.67 52.26
C LYS A 22 33.23 -18.55 51.32
N VAL A 23 32.36 -19.42 51.83
CA VAL A 23 31.45 -20.23 50.98
C VAL A 23 30.42 -19.33 50.29
N LEU A 24 29.81 -18.38 51.00
CA LEU A 24 28.89 -17.40 50.42
C LEU A 24 29.57 -16.52 49.36
N ASP A 25 30.76 -16.00 49.63
CA ASP A 25 31.55 -15.21 48.67
C ASP A 25 31.81 -16.02 47.38
N LEU A 26 32.19 -17.29 47.52
CA LEU A 26 32.40 -18.21 46.38
C LEU A 26 31.10 -18.58 45.63
N GLU A 27 29.95 -18.55 46.29
CA GLU A 27 28.63 -18.76 45.65
C GLU A 27 28.15 -17.49 44.94
N GLU A 28 28.34 -16.32 45.54
CA GLU A 28 28.06 -15.02 44.91
C GLU A 28 28.96 -14.75 43.72
N GLU A 29 30.26 -15.10 43.78
CA GLU A 29 31.19 -15.03 42.65
C GLU A 29 30.75 -15.93 41.49
N LYS A 30 30.34 -17.17 41.76
CA LYS A 30 29.81 -18.08 40.73
C LYS A 30 28.56 -17.51 40.08
N LEU A 31 27.60 -17.07 40.88
CA LEU A 31 26.34 -16.52 40.40
C LEU A 31 26.53 -15.18 39.64
N ALA A 32 27.51 -14.37 40.02
CA ALA A 32 27.92 -13.19 39.28
C ALA A 32 28.61 -13.55 37.95
N ALA A 33 29.47 -14.58 37.94
CA ALA A 33 30.11 -15.10 36.73
C ALA A 33 29.10 -15.72 35.76
N GLU A 34 28.10 -16.44 36.27
CA GLU A 34 26.97 -16.98 35.49
C GLU A 34 26.13 -15.86 34.89
N ARG A 35 25.68 -14.88 35.68
CA ARG A 35 24.96 -13.69 35.16
C ARG A 35 25.77 -12.94 34.10
N ARG A 36 27.08 -12.77 34.30
CA ARG A 36 27.97 -12.15 33.32
C ARG A 36 28.06 -12.99 32.04
N ARG A 37 28.14 -14.32 32.16
CA ARG A 37 28.14 -15.25 31.04
C ARG A 37 26.82 -15.18 30.27
N GLU A 38 25.68 -15.22 30.94
CA GLU A 38 24.35 -15.07 30.33
C GLU A 38 24.20 -13.75 29.57
N GLN A 39 24.66 -12.64 30.17
CA GLN A 39 24.66 -11.33 29.50
C GLN A 39 25.54 -11.33 28.24
N ILE A 40 26.72 -11.95 28.29
CA ILE A 40 27.60 -12.10 27.12
C ILE A 40 26.98 -13.00 26.06
N GLU A 41 26.36 -14.13 26.43
CA GLU A 41 25.68 -15.04 25.49
C GLU A 41 24.47 -14.36 24.84
N LYS A 42 23.68 -13.60 25.61
CA LYS A 42 22.57 -12.79 25.09
C LYS A 42 23.05 -11.68 24.15
N ALA A 43 24.14 -11.00 24.48
CA ALA A 43 24.74 -9.98 23.60
C ALA A 43 25.23 -10.60 22.28
N LYS A 44 25.88 -11.76 22.32
CA LYS A 44 26.30 -12.51 21.13
C LYS A 44 25.10 -12.93 20.26
N GLN A 45 24.01 -13.40 20.88
CA GLN A 45 22.78 -13.76 20.15
C GLN A 45 22.17 -12.54 19.44
N LEU A 46 22.10 -11.38 20.12
CA LEU A 46 21.59 -10.13 19.53
C LEU A 46 22.47 -9.69 18.35
N GLN A 47 23.79 -9.63 18.52
CA GLN A 47 24.74 -9.30 17.44
C GLN A 47 24.60 -10.24 16.24
N TYR A 48 24.45 -11.55 16.48
CA TYR A 48 24.23 -12.53 15.42
C TYR A 48 22.90 -12.31 14.67
N TYR A 49 21.80 -12.01 15.40
CA TYR A 49 20.51 -11.70 14.80
C TYR A 49 20.47 -10.35 14.08
N GLU A 50 21.30 -9.40 14.48
CA GLU A 50 21.49 -8.12 13.79
C GLU A 50 22.23 -8.26 12.46
N THR A 51 22.94 -9.36 12.18
CA THR A 51 23.61 -9.56 10.88
C THR A 51 22.61 -9.57 9.71
N ASP A 52 22.94 -8.93 8.59
CA ASP A 52 22.04 -8.79 7.43
C ASP A 52 21.60 -10.15 6.85
N ARG A 53 22.48 -11.16 6.89
CA ARG A 53 22.21 -12.54 6.46
C ARG A 53 21.09 -13.16 7.31
N VAL A 54 21.19 -13.05 8.63
CA VAL A 54 20.20 -13.59 9.57
C VAL A 54 18.92 -12.75 9.57
N ARG A 55 18.99 -11.43 9.37
CA ARG A 55 17.81 -10.57 9.17
C ARG A 55 17.02 -10.94 7.91
N THR A 56 17.72 -11.26 6.82
CA THR A 56 17.12 -11.73 5.56
C THR A 56 16.50 -13.13 5.70
N PHE A 57 17.10 -14.00 6.51
CA PHE A 57 16.49 -15.28 6.86
C PHE A 57 15.22 -15.11 7.71
N HIS A 58 15.24 -14.23 8.71
CA HIS A 58 14.06 -13.94 9.55
C HIS A 58 12.90 -13.31 8.76
N SER A 59 13.16 -12.48 7.75
CA SER A 59 12.08 -11.97 6.89
C SER A 59 11.45 -13.06 6.02
N ALA A 60 12.25 -14.05 5.58
CA ALA A 60 11.72 -15.25 4.92
C ALA A 60 10.95 -16.15 5.89
N LEU A 61 11.40 -16.30 7.14
CA LEU A 61 10.67 -17.02 8.20
C LEU A 61 9.30 -16.38 8.45
N LEU A 62 9.24 -15.06 8.62
CA LEU A 62 7.98 -14.32 8.77
C LEU A 62 7.04 -14.54 7.58
N LEU A 63 7.57 -14.55 6.35
CA LEU A 63 6.78 -14.87 5.17
C LEU A 63 6.18 -16.28 5.21
N THR A 64 6.84 -17.26 5.84
CA THR A 64 6.28 -18.62 5.98
C THR A 64 5.06 -18.68 6.90
N GLU A 65 5.06 -17.89 7.99
CA GLU A 65 3.89 -17.76 8.87
C GLU A 65 2.76 -16.97 8.20
N VAL A 66 3.07 -15.86 7.51
CA VAL A 66 2.07 -15.09 6.73
C VAL A 66 1.39 -15.94 5.66
N LEU A 67 2.13 -16.84 5.00
CA LEU A 67 1.54 -17.81 4.06
C LEU A 67 0.58 -18.77 4.78
N LYS A 68 0.93 -19.27 5.97
CA LYS A 68 0.06 -20.17 6.74
C LYS A 68 -1.20 -19.45 7.26
N GLU A 69 -1.06 -18.22 7.75
CA GLU A 69 -2.20 -17.37 8.10
C GLU A 69 -3.11 -17.14 6.89
N ARG A 70 -2.54 -16.95 5.71
CA ARG A 70 -3.31 -16.75 4.48
C ARG A 70 -4.11 -17.99 4.08
N ASP A 71 -3.53 -19.19 4.21
CA ASP A 71 -4.26 -20.45 3.99
C ASP A 71 -5.44 -20.58 4.97
N LEU A 72 -5.23 -20.28 6.25
CA LEU A 72 -6.29 -20.29 7.27
C LEU A 72 -7.41 -19.28 6.96
N GLN A 73 -7.07 -18.07 6.49
CA GLN A 73 -8.06 -17.09 6.03
C GLN A 73 -8.87 -17.60 4.82
N ILE A 74 -8.24 -18.31 3.89
CA ILE A 74 -8.91 -18.90 2.71
C ILE A 74 -9.84 -20.03 3.15
N GLU A 75 -9.42 -20.89 4.07
CA GLU A 75 -10.28 -21.93 4.67
C GLU A 75 -11.46 -21.33 5.43
N MET A 76 -11.23 -20.33 6.27
CA MET A 76 -12.29 -19.61 7.00
C MET A 76 -13.29 -18.98 6.03
N LYS A 77 -12.83 -18.31 4.97
CA LYS A 77 -13.70 -17.75 3.94
C LYS A 77 -14.54 -18.82 3.23
N LYS A 78 -13.95 -19.97 2.90
CA LYS A 78 -14.68 -21.11 2.31
C LYS A 78 -15.78 -21.63 3.24
N ARG A 79 -15.52 -21.75 4.55
CA ARG A 79 -16.53 -22.17 5.54
C ARG A 79 -17.66 -21.15 5.69
N ILE A 80 -17.34 -19.85 5.72
CA ILE A 80 -18.36 -18.77 5.75
C ILE A 80 -19.23 -18.81 4.49
N GLU A 81 -18.62 -19.02 3.32
CA GLU A 81 -19.35 -19.17 2.05
C GLU A 81 -20.28 -20.40 2.05
N GLN A 82 -19.82 -21.53 2.58
CA GLN A 82 -20.65 -22.73 2.76
C GLN A 82 -21.84 -22.49 3.70
N MET A 83 -21.64 -21.78 4.82
CA MET A 83 -22.72 -21.43 5.75
C MET A 83 -23.75 -20.49 5.10
N ARG A 84 -23.30 -19.49 4.33
CA ARG A 84 -24.21 -18.62 3.57
C ARG A 84 -25.02 -19.41 2.54
N GLN A 85 -24.40 -20.36 1.86
CA GLN A 85 -25.10 -21.22 0.91
C GLN A 85 -26.09 -22.17 1.59
N THR A 86 -25.84 -22.62 2.84
CA THR A 86 -26.88 -23.35 3.60
C THR A 86 -28.02 -22.44 4.01
N ASP A 87 -27.73 -21.24 4.52
CA ASP A 87 -28.74 -20.27 4.97
C ASP A 87 -29.65 -19.83 3.79
N GLU A 88 -29.07 -19.51 2.63
CA GLU A 88 -29.81 -19.16 1.39
C GLU A 88 -30.68 -20.34 0.88
N ASN A 89 -30.24 -21.58 1.09
CA ASN A 89 -31.01 -22.76 0.71
C ASN A 89 -32.17 -23.02 1.69
N GLU A 90 -31.97 -22.82 2.99
CA GLU A 90 -33.04 -22.88 3.99
C GLU A 90 -34.09 -21.80 3.78
N GLU A 91 -33.68 -20.55 3.51
CA GLU A 91 -34.61 -19.46 3.20
C GLU A 91 -35.43 -19.76 1.93
N ARG A 92 -34.78 -20.30 0.89
CA ARG A 92 -35.44 -20.74 -0.34
C ARG A 92 -36.46 -21.85 -0.09
N GLN A 93 -36.15 -22.81 0.80
CA GLN A 93 -37.09 -23.87 1.19
C GLN A 93 -38.30 -23.29 1.93
N ARG A 94 -38.09 -22.44 2.94
CA ARG A 94 -39.18 -21.75 3.66
C ARG A 94 -40.08 -20.94 2.74
N TYR A 95 -39.51 -20.27 1.74
CA TYR A 95 -40.29 -19.52 0.74
C TYR A 95 -41.13 -20.45 -0.15
N GLN A 96 -40.60 -21.60 -0.56
CA GLN A 96 -41.36 -22.63 -1.29
C GLN A 96 -42.46 -23.25 -0.42
N GLU A 97 -42.21 -23.52 0.85
CA GLU A 97 -43.20 -24.02 1.81
C GLU A 97 -44.35 -23.02 1.98
N ALA A 98 -44.04 -21.74 2.23
CA ALA A 98 -45.04 -20.68 2.33
C ALA A 98 -45.87 -20.50 1.05
N GLN A 99 -45.27 -20.62 -0.14
CA GLN A 99 -46.01 -20.63 -1.40
C GLN A 99 -46.94 -21.86 -1.49
N ASN A 100 -46.46 -23.05 -1.13
CA ASN A 100 -47.24 -24.29 -1.15
C ASN A 100 -48.42 -24.23 -0.17
N GLU A 101 -48.23 -23.66 1.02
CA GLU A 101 -49.31 -23.40 1.98
C GLU A 101 -50.33 -22.40 1.43
N PHE A 102 -49.87 -21.29 0.83
CA PHE A 102 -50.77 -20.32 0.18
C PHE A 102 -51.65 -21.01 -0.89
N TYR A 103 -51.05 -21.81 -1.77
CA TYR A 103 -51.81 -22.56 -2.78
C TYR A 103 -52.81 -23.55 -2.18
N LYS A 104 -52.45 -24.27 -1.10
CA LYS A 104 -53.39 -25.16 -0.38
C LYS A 104 -54.57 -24.38 0.19
N THR A 105 -54.33 -23.28 0.90
CA THR A 105 -55.44 -22.49 1.48
C THR A 105 -56.36 -21.88 0.42
N GLU A 106 -55.83 -21.52 -0.76
CA GLU A 106 -56.67 -21.01 -1.85
C GLU A 106 -57.46 -22.13 -2.54
N GLN A 107 -56.89 -23.34 -2.68
CA GLN A 107 -57.63 -24.54 -3.10
C GLN A 107 -58.78 -24.86 -2.13
N GLU A 108 -58.53 -24.87 -0.82
CA GLU A 108 -59.55 -25.09 0.21
C GLU A 108 -60.68 -24.03 0.15
N LYS A 109 -60.34 -22.75 -0.07
CA LYS A 109 -61.35 -21.69 -0.29
C LYS A 109 -62.19 -21.94 -1.55
N ILE A 110 -61.58 -22.41 -2.64
CA ILE A 110 -62.29 -22.75 -3.89
C ILE A 110 -63.23 -23.94 -3.65
N GLU A 111 -62.76 -24.99 -2.98
CA GLU A 111 -63.58 -26.14 -2.61
C GLU A 111 -64.75 -25.76 -1.71
N ASN A 112 -64.52 -24.94 -0.68
CA ASN A 112 -65.56 -24.52 0.25
C ASN A 112 -66.62 -23.67 -0.46
N LYS A 113 -66.21 -22.71 -1.32
CA LYS A 113 -67.15 -21.99 -2.20
C LYS A 113 -67.93 -22.93 -3.13
N ALA A 114 -67.34 -24.03 -3.61
CA ALA A 114 -68.04 -25.03 -4.41
C ALA A 114 -69.04 -25.84 -3.58
N LYS A 115 -68.68 -26.26 -2.36
CA LYS A 115 -69.57 -26.91 -1.38
C LYS A 115 -70.75 -26.01 -1.02
N ASP A 116 -70.51 -24.72 -0.76
CA ASP A 116 -71.55 -23.74 -0.45
C ASP A 116 -72.53 -23.53 -1.60
N ARG A 117 -72.02 -23.41 -2.84
CA ARG A 117 -72.86 -23.35 -4.05
C ARG A 117 -73.72 -24.60 -4.23
N ALA A 118 -73.15 -25.79 -3.99
CA ALA A 118 -73.89 -27.04 -4.06
C ALA A 118 -74.97 -27.14 -2.97
N ASN A 119 -74.69 -26.66 -1.76
CA ASN A 119 -75.66 -26.60 -0.66
C ASN A 119 -76.79 -25.60 -0.95
N LEU A 120 -76.46 -24.42 -1.48
CA LEU A 120 -77.45 -23.42 -1.91
C LEU A 120 -78.35 -23.94 -3.03
N ALA A 121 -77.79 -24.66 -4.01
CA ALA A 121 -78.56 -25.31 -5.07
C ALA A 121 -79.54 -26.36 -4.52
N LYS A 122 -79.11 -27.19 -3.56
CA LYS A 122 -79.99 -28.14 -2.85
C LYS A 122 -81.10 -27.43 -2.08
N TYR A 123 -80.79 -26.33 -1.40
CA TYR A 123 -81.78 -25.53 -0.67
C TYR A 123 -82.84 -24.93 -1.60
N HIS A 124 -82.44 -24.34 -2.74
CA HIS A 124 -83.39 -23.83 -3.72
C HIS A 124 -84.25 -24.94 -4.34
N LEU A 125 -83.70 -26.12 -4.60
CA LEU A 125 -84.48 -27.26 -5.07
C LEU A 125 -85.56 -27.67 -4.07
N ALA A 126 -85.20 -27.80 -2.78
CA ALA A 126 -86.16 -28.08 -1.71
C ALA A 126 -87.23 -26.98 -1.57
N GLN A 127 -86.86 -25.70 -1.72
CA GLN A 127 -87.80 -24.58 -1.73
C GLN A 127 -88.76 -24.64 -2.92
N MET A 128 -88.29 -25.01 -4.12
CA MET A 128 -89.15 -25.21 -5.29
C MET A 128 -90.14 -26.35 -5.06
N ASP A 129 -89.71 -27.46 -4.46
CA ASP A 129 -90.59 -28.59 -4.16
C ASP A 129 -91.61 -28.25 -3.06
N GLN A 130 -91.23 -27.47 -2.05
CA GLN A 130 -92.18 -26.91 -1.06
C GLN A 130 -93.22 -25.98 -1.70
N ARG A 131 -92.83 -25.14 -2.67
CA ARG A 131 -93.80 -24.31 -3.41
C ARG A 131 -94.75 -25.16 -4.27
N LYS A 132 -94.25 -26.24 -4.90
CA LYS A 132 -95.11 -27.19 -5.63
C LYS A 132 -96.14 -27.84 -4.70
N THR A 133 -95.74 -28.31 -3.52
CA THR A 133 -96.68 -28.94 -2.57
C THR A 133 -97.70 -27.94 -2.02
N GLN A 134 -97.30 -26.70 -1.71
CA GLN A 134 -98.21 -25.63 -1.32
C GLN A 134 -99.25 -25.34 -2.42
N HIS A 135 -98.83 -25.16 -3.67
CA HIS A 135 -99.73 -24.92 -4.80
C HIS A 135 -100.65 -26.14 -5.11
N ILE A 136 -100.20 -27.37 -4.84
CA ILE A 136 -101.08 -28.56 -4.91
C ILE A 136 -102.14 -28.52 -3.80
N GLN A 137 -101.77 -28.14 -2.57
CA GLN A 137 -102.71 -28.00 -1.45
C GLN A 137 -103.71 -26.86 -1.68
N GLU A 138 -103.28 -25.73 -2.25
CA GLU A 138 -104.13 -24.60 -2.63
C GLU A 138 -105.19 -25.05 -3.64
N LYS A 139 -104.78 -25.72 -4.73
CA LYS A 139 -105.71 -26.30 -5.71
C LYS A 139 -106.70 -27.32 -5.11
N GLN A 140 -106.29 -28.07 -4.07
CA GLN A 140 -107.20 -28.98 -3.37
C GLN A 140 -108.24 -28.22 -2.53
N LYS A 141 -107.87 -27.07 -1.94
CA LYS A 141 -108.82 -26.19 -1.24
C LYS A 141 -109.78 -25.52 -2.22
N ASP A 142 -109.28 -24.98 -3.33
CA ASP A 142 -110.13 -24.37 -4.37
C ASP A 142 -111.21 -25.35 -4.88
N GLN A 143 -110.86 -26.63 -5.01
CA GLN A 143 -111.80 -27.70 -5.37
C GLN A 143 -112.84 -27.95 -4.27
N GLN A 144 -112.42 -28.02 -3.00
CA GLN A 144 -113.33 -28.20 -1.86
C GLN A 144 -114.28 -27.00 -1.72
N GLU A 145 -113.77 -25.77 -1.78
CA GLU A 145 -114.59 -24.55 -1.75
C GLU A 145 -115.57 -24.52 -2.92
N GLY A 146 -115.13 -24.87 -4.13
CA GLY A 146 -116.01 -24.99 -5.31
C GLY A 146 -117.11 -26.04 -5.17
N ASP A 147 -116.87 -27.14 -4.45
CA ASP A 147 -117.88 -28.15 -4.12
C ASP A 147 -118.88 -27.64 -3.07
N GLU A 148 -118.44 -26.93 -2.03
CA GLU A 148 -119.35 -26.32 -1.05
C GLU A 148 -120.18 -25.19 -1.67
N TYR A 149 -119.61 -24.37 -2.55
CA TYR A 149 -120.38 -23.36 -3.31
C TYR A 149 -121.46 -23.99 -4.20
N ARG A 150 -121.20 -25.15 -4.81
CA ARG A 150 -122.22 -25.91 -5.57
C ARG A 150 -123.36 -26.36 -4.67
N ARG A 151 -123.04 -26.99 -3.52
CA ARG A 151 -124.06 -27.42 -2.54
C ARG A 151 -124.91 -26.26 -2.02
N LEU A 152 -124.28 -25.12 -1.71
CA LEU A 152 -124.98 -23.92 -1.25
C LEU A 152 -125.89 -23.33 -2.33
N ALA A 153 -125.46 -23.34 -3.59
CA ALA A 153 -126.29 -22.90 -4.72
C ALA A 153 -127.50 -23.83 -4.95
N GLU A 154 -127.32 -25.15 -4.81
CA GLU A 154 -128.42 -26.12 -4.86
C GLU A 154 -129.44 -25.90 -3.72
N GLN A 155 -128.96 -25.68 -2.49
CA GLN A 155 -129.82 -25.36 -1.35
C GLN A 155 -130.59 -24.05 -1.55
N TYR A 156 -129.91 -22.99 -1.99
CA TYR A 156 -130.56 -21.70 -2.26
C TYR A 156 -131.60 -21.80 -3.39
N ALA A 157 -131.35 -22.60 -4.43
CA ALA A 157 -132.32 -22.82 -5.50
C ALA A 157 -133.59 -23.53 -5.00
N LEU A 158 -133.46 -24.49 -4.09
CA LEU A 158 -134.61 -25.13 -3.42
C LEU A 158 -135.37 -24.12 -2.55
N GLU A 159 -134.67 -23.33 -1.73
CA GLU A 159 -135.26 -22.30 -0.89
C GLU A 159 -136.02 -21.24 -1.72
N GLN A 160 -135.49 -20.82 -2.88
CA GLN A 160 -136.21 -19.91 -3.78
C GLN A 160 -137.51 -20.51 -4.34
N LEU A 161 -137.54 -21.82 -4.65
CA LEU A 161 -138.77 -22.49 -5.09
C LEU A 161 -139.83 -22.54 -3.99
N GLU A 162 -139.44 -22.81 -2.75
CA GLU A 162 -140.33 -22.76 -1.59
C GLU A 162 -140.84 -21.33 -1.32
N LEU A 163 -139.95 -20.33 -1.42
CA LEU A 163 -140.29 -18.92 -1.25
C LEU A 163 -141.23 -18.41 -2.36
N GLU A 164 -141.05 -18.83 -3.61
CA GLU A 164 -141.97 -18.57 -4.71
C GLU A 164 -143.35 -19.20 -4.48
N HIS A 165 -143.38 -20.44 -3.99
CA HIS A 165 -144.63 -21.10 -3.63
C HIS A 165 -145.37 -20.33 -2.53
N PHE A 166 -144.66 -19.92 -1.47
CA PHE A 166 -145.22 -19.10 -0.38
C PHE A 166 -145.70 -17.72 -0.84
N LYS A 167 -144.95 -17.05 -1.73
CA LYS A 167 -145.38 -15.80 -2.39
C LYS A 167 -146.67 -15.97 -3.19
N LYS A 168 -146.82 -17.07 -3.95
CA LYS A 168 -148.05 -17.36 -4.72
C LYS A 168 -149.27 -17.64 -3.83
N VAL A 169 -149.07 -18.17 -2.61
CA VAL A 169 -150.14 -18.33 -1.61
C VAL A 169 -150.52 -16.97 -1.02
N THR A 170 -149.56 -16.25 -0.44
CA THR A 170 -149.79 -14.93 0.19
C THR A 170 -150.32 -13.87 -0.79
N GLN A 171 -149.99 -13.96 -2.08
CA GLN A 171 -150.58 -13.09 -3.11
C GLN A 171 -152.07 -13.35 -3.35
N LYS A 172 -152.55 -14.60 -3.19
CA LYS A 172 -153.99 -14.90 -3.23
C LYS A 172 -154.68 -14.32 -1.99
N ASP A 173 -154.11 -14.53 -0.81
CA ASP A 173 -154.67 -14.05 0.45
C ASP A 173 -154.75 -12.52 0.50
N THR A 174 -153.66 -11.83 0.13
CA THR A 174 -153.64 -10.37 0.04
C THR A 174 -154.62 -9.81 -1.00
N LYS A 175 -154.83 -10.48 -2.14
CA LYS A 175 -155.88 -10.07 -3.09
C LYS A 175 -157.26 -10.11 -2.43
N THR A 176 -157.60 -11.20 -1.73
CA THR A 176 -158.89 -11.31 -1.02
C THR A 176 -159.06 -10.33 0.15
N MET A 177 -157.98 -9.71 0.63
CA MET A 177 -158.01 -8.59 1.59
C MET A 177 -158.12 -7.23 0.88
N TYR A 178 -157.39 -7.00 -0.22
CA TYR A 178 -157.43 -5.74 -0.96
C TYR A 178 -158.80 -5.47 -1.59
N ASP A 179 -159.48 -6.52 -2.07
CA ASP A 179 -160.84 -6.41 -2.58
C ASP A 179 -161.80 -5.88 -1.50
N LYS A 180 -161.54 -6.14 -0.19
CA LYS A 180 -162.30 -5.57 0.94
C LYS A 180 -161.89 -4.13 1.27
N VAL A 181 -160.60 -3.80 1.16
CA VAL A 181 -160.08 -2.46 1.51
C VAL A 181 -160.41 -1.41 0.44
N LEU A 182 -160.59 -1.82 -0.82
CA LEU A 182 -161.05 -0.92 -1.89
C LEU A 182 -162.46 -0.39 -1.65
N ASP A 183 -163.37 -1.23 -1.13
CA ASP A 183 -164.71 -0.84 -0.67
C ASP A 183 -164.66 0.20 0.48
N ASP A 184 -163.57 0.26 1.24
CA ASP A 184 -163.37 1.25 2.31
C ASP A 184 -162.67 2.53 1.83
N LYS A 185 -161.63 2.45 1.01
CA LYS A 185 -160.82 3.62 0.63
C LYS A 185 -161.59 4.65 -0.19
N GLN A 186 -162.64 4.25 -0.92
CA GLN A 186 -163.53 5.18 -1.62
C GLN A 186 -164.19 6.21 -0.68
N LYS A 187 -164.21 5.96 0.64
CA LYS A 187 -164.79 6.83 1.68
C LYS A 187 -163.86 7.96 2.14
N ILE A 188 -162.53 7.89 1.91
CA ILE A 188 -161.55 8.79 2.59
C ILE A 188 -161.04 9.95 1.72
N LYS A 189 -160.88 9.77 0.40
CA LYS A 189 -160.08 10.68 -0.48
C LYS A 189 -160.67 12.11 -0.67
N GLN A 190 -161.68 12.49 0.08
CA GLN A 190 -162.44 13.73 -0.09
C GLN A 190 -161.95 14.90 0.81
N MET A 191 -160.68 14.91 1.30
CA MET A 191 -160.26 15.77 2.43
C MET A 191 -158.99 16.67 2.33
N GLU A 192 -158.01 16.53 1.42
CA GLU A 192 -156.58 16.78 1.81
C GLU A 192 -155.72 17.90 1.14
N GLN A 193 -156.15 18.67 0.12
CA GLN A 193 -155.20 19.36 -0.81
C GLN A 193 -154.76 20.82 -0.44
N GLN A 194 -153.47 21.09 -0.09
CA GLN A 194 -152.98 22.43 0.35
C GLN A 194 -151.61 23.02 -0.15
N ILE A 195 -150.42 22.67 0.40
CA ILE A 195 -149.48 23.65 1.04
C ILE A 195 -148.36 24.45 0.24
N ASP A 196 -147.06 24.05 0.22
CA ASP A 196 -145.87 24.94 0.51
C ASP A 196 -144.63 25.00 -0.47
N GLU A 197 -143.81 26.09 -0.40
CA GLU A 197 -142.51 26.38 -1.11
C GLU A 197 -141.58 27.40 -0.32
N GLU A 198 -140.21 27.38 -0.42
CA GLU A 198 -139.25 28.24 0.37
C GLU A 198 -137.94 28.83 -0.34
N GLU A 199 -136.69 28.71 0.21
CA GLU A 199 -135.49 29.63 0.03
C GLU A 199 -134.27 29.22 -0.89
N ASP A 200 -133.31 30.16 -1.20
CA ASP A 200 -131.99 29.93 -1.90
C ASP A 200 -130.87 31.06 -1.70
N ASP A 201 -129.60 30.75 -2.08
CA ASP A 201 -128.41 31.59 -2.49
C ASP A 201 -127.42 32.31 -1.49
N GLU A 202 -126.09 32.31 -1.82
CA GLU A 202 -125.07 33.41 -1.56
C GLU A 202 -123.67 33.24 -2.23
N LEU A 203 -122.87 32.21 -1.88
CA LEU A 203 -121.38 32.28 -1.80
C LEU A 203 -120.59 32.73 -3.06
N ARG A 204 -119.85 33.87 -3.01
CA ARG A 204 -119.17 34.48 -4.20
C ARG A 204 -117.68 34.97 -4.14
N VAL A 205 -116.87 34.73 -3.08
CA VAL A 205 -115.85 35.71 -2.61
C VAL A 205 -114.42 35.88 -3.27
N TYR A 206 -113.49 34.90 -3.28
CA TYR A 206 -112.04 35.17 -2.99
C TYR A 206 -110.97 35.22 -4.14
N ALA A 207 -109.71 35.64 -3.84
CA ALA A 207 -108.61 35.98 -4.81
C ALA A 207 -107.13 35.55 -4.40
N GLU A 208 -106.09 35.92 -5.20
CA GLU A 208 -104.70 35.33 -5.16
C GLU A 208 -103.59 36.11 -4.37
N ALA A 209 -103.33 37.39 -4.68
CA ALA A 209 -102.24 38.26 -4.16
C ALA A 209 -100.74 37.82 -4.23
N LYS A 210 -100.32 36.67 -4.79
CA LYS A 210 -99.09 35.96 -4.31
C LYS A 210 -97.83 35.91 -5.22
N LYS A 211 -97.65 36.78 -6.24
CA LYS A 211 -96.74 36.46 -7.41
C LYS A 211 -95.39 37.21 -7.67
N LYS A 212 -94.82 38.06 -6.80
CA LYS A 212 -93.83 39.12 -7.25
C LYS A 212 -92.30 38.96 -6.99
N ILE A 213 -91.76 37.98 -6.24
CA ILE A 213 -90.47 38.19 -5.51
C ILE A 213 -89.10 37.81 -6.16
N ALA A 214 -88.93 36.70 -6.91
CA ALA A 214 -87.64 35.97 -6.88
C ALA A 214 -86.56 36.24 -8.00
N ARG A 215 -86.42 37.44 -8.57
CA ARG A 215 -85.67 37.66 -9.84
C ARG A 215 -84.15 38.05 -9.76
N LEU A 216 -83.52 38.15 -8.58
CA LEU A 216 -82.33 39.04 -8.38
C LEU A 216 -80.95 38.42 -8.01
N ARG A 217 -80.66 37.12 -8.24
CA ARG A 217 -79.45 36.46 -7.67
C ARG A 217 -78.31 36.02 -8.62
N ARG A 218 -78.24 36.49 -9.88
CA ARG A 218 -77.47 35.78 -10.95
C ARG A 218 -76.21 36.47 -11.52
N GLU A 219 -75.73 37.60 -10.99
CA GLU A 219 -74.83 38.48 -11.77
C GLU A 219 -73.38 38.72 -11.29
N LYS A 220 -72.91 38.22 -10.13
CA LYS A 220 -71.78 38.91 -9.45
C LYS A 220 -70.32 38.64 -9.90
N GLU A 221 -69.73 37.45 -9.70
CA GLU A 221 -68.25 37.33 -9.75
C GLU A 221 -67.67 36.44 -10.88
N LEU A 222 -67.53 37.07 -12.05
CA LEU A 222 -66.74 36.62 -13.23
C LEU A 222 -65.33 37.28 -13.22
N GLN A 223 -64.63 37.36 -12.08
CA GLN A 223 -63.66 38.46 -11.86
C GLN A 223 -62.23 38.16 -11.38
N ALA A 224 -61.69 36.93 -11.48
CA ALA A 224 -60.32 36.62 -11.00
C ALA A 224 -59.51 35.66 -11.92
N HIS A 225 -59.27 36.07 -13.17
CA HIS A 225 -58.51 35.33 -14.19
C HIS A 225 -57.16 36.03 -14.49
N GLN A 226 -56.20 36.07 -13.55
CA GLN A 226 -55.02 36.95 -13.77
C GLN A 226 -53.64 36.57 -13.16
N GLU A 227 -53.39 35.34 -12.70
CA GLU A 227 -52.23 35.09 -11.82
C GLU A 227 -51.16 34.06 -12.25
N LYS A 228 -51.20 33.42 -13.44
CA LYS A 228 -50.20 32.37 -13.80
C LYS A 228 -49.69 32.42 -15.24
N GLN A 229 -48.60 33.18 -15.48
CA GLN A 229 -47.96 33.32 -16.79
C GLN A 229 -46.42 33.54 -16.73
N GLU A 230 -45.68 32.70 -15.99
CA GLU A 230 -44.20 32.80 -15.84
C GLU A 230 -43.43 31.49 -16.10
N VAL A 231 -43.81 30.72 -17.14
CA VAL A 231 -43.10 29.46 -17.49
C VAL A 231 -42.89 29.34 -19.01
N ARG A 232 -42.33 30.36 -19.67
CA ARG A 232 -41.88 30.25 -21.08
C ARG A 232 -40.58 31.01 -21.40
N ASP A 233 -39.51 30.39 -20.92
CA ASP A 233 -38.37 29.97 -21.75
C ASP A 233 -37.28 30.95 -22.21
N HIS A 234 -36.13 30.31 -22.48
CA HIS A 234 -35.03 30.73 -23.34
C HIS A 234 -34.20 31.95 -22.88
N MET A 235 -32.88 31.99 -23.08
CA MET A 235 -31.99 31.12 -23.86
C MET A 235 -30.64 31.03 -23.11
N ILE A 236 -30.07 29.84 -22.88
CA ILE A 236 -28.98 29.26 -23.69
C ILE A 236 -27.95 30.30 -24.18
N GLY A 237 -26.67 30.10 -23.88
CA GLY A 237 -25.63 30.90 -24.56
C GLY A 237 -24.18 30.60 -24.24
N TYR A 238 -23.66 29.48 -24.74
CA TYR A 238 -22.34 29.42 -25.41
C TYR A 238 -21.08 29.77 -24.56
N LEU A 239 -20.33 28.76 -24.09
CA LEU A 239 -19.15 28.22 -24.80
C LEU A 239 -18.09 29.28 -25.19
N GLY A 240 -17.00 29.32 -24.42
CA GLY A 240 -15.74 29.97 -24.79
C GLY A 240 -14.67 29.55 -23.77
N SER A 241 -13.86 28.52 -24.04
CA SER A 241 -12.55 28.65 -24.73
C SER A 241 -11.49 29.32 -23.83
N LEU A 242 -10.34 28.72 -23.48
CA LEU A 242 -9.69 27.45 -23.83
C LEU A 242 -8.92 26.97 -22.57
N GLN A 243 -8.94 25.68 -22.22
CA GLN A 243 -7.86 24.72 -22.53
C GLN A 243 -6.39 25.23 -22.41
N LYS A 244 -5.63 24.55 -21.51
CA LYS A 244 -4.21 24.12 -21.67
C LYS A 244 -3.10 25.21 -21.61
N ARG A 245 -1.82 24.96 -21.22
CA ARG A 245 -1.11 23.94 -20.39
C ARG A 245 0.41 24.33 -20.32
N ALA A 246 1.17 23.85 -19.33
CA ALA A 246 2.63 23.56 -19.31
C ALA A 246 3.74 24.66 -19.23
N GLU A 247 4.46 24.68 -18.09
CA GLU A 247 5.90 24.32 -17.83
C GLU A 247 7.16 24.91 -18.58
N ALA A 248 8.14 25.34 -17.75
CA ALA A 248 9.61 25.06 -17.71
C ALA A 248 10.70 25.69 -18.67
N ASP A 249 11.54 26.57 -18.08
CA ASP A 249 13.00 26.42 -17.74
C ASP A 249 14.20 26.39 -18.77
N ASN A 250 15.39 26.86 -18.32
CA ASN A 250 16.82 26.70 -18.79
C ASN A 250 17.64 27.85 -19.49
N ASP A 251 18.61 28.42 -18.76
CA ASP A 251 20.11 28.55 -18.92
C ASP A 251 20.97 28.93 -20.19
N THR A 252 21.81 29.98 -20.00
CA THR A 252 23.29 30.16 -20.29
C THR A 252 23.97 30.56 -21.65
N GLN A 253 24.89 31.57 -21.51
CA GLN A 253 26.22 31.85 -22.14
C GLN A 253 26.49 32.24 -23.64
N ILE A 254 27.36 33.25 -23.83
CA ILE A 254 28.43 33.48 -24.89
C ILE A 254 29.01 34.92 -24.70
N PHE A 255 30.26 35.17 -24.29
CA PHE A 255 31.57 35.13 -25.00
C PHE A 255 31.91 36.36 -25.92
N ARG A 256 32.78 37.29 -25.47
CA ARG A 256 33.78 38.08 -26.27
C ARG A 256 34.55 39.16 -25.48
N ALA A 257 35.89 39.04 -25.38
CA ALA A 257 36.87 40.16 -25.32
C ALA A 257 38.32 39.63 -25.49
N ARG A 258 39.16 40.24 -26.34
CA ARG A 258 40.57 39.82 -26.59
C ARG A 258 41.42 40.97 -27.19
N ALA A 259 42.74 40.94 -26.92
CA ALA A 259 43.89 41.42 -27.73
C ALA A 259 44.43 42.89 -27.67
N GLN A 260 45.76 43.02 -27.87
CA GLN A 260 46.57 44.23 -28.13
C GLN A 260 48.05 43.89 -28.51
N LYS A 261 48.95 44.88 -28.69
CA LYS A 261 50.41 44.75 -29.00
C LYS A 261 51.26 45.70 -28.12
N GLU A 262 52.57 45.59 -27.86
CA GLU A 262 53.76 44.89 -28.44
C GLU A 262 54.55 45.65 -29.56
N ALA A 263 55.84 45.95 -29.31
CA ALA A 263 56.95 46.38 -30.22
C ALA A 263 58.12 47.10 -29.46
N LYS A 264 59.44 46.78 -29.64
CA LYS A 264 60.55 47.67 -29.15
C LYS A 264 62.07 47.55 -29.59
N ASP A 265 62.53 46.74 -30.55
CA ASP A 265 63.99 46.53 -30.77
C ASP A 265 64.60 47.19 -32.04
N LEU A 266 65.69 47.99 -31.90
CA LEU A 266 66.74 48.36 -32.92
C LEU A 266 67.62 49.55 -32.44
N ARG A 267 68.97 49.43 -32.36
CA ARG A 267 69.90 50.59 -32.11
C ARG A 267 71.39 50.40 -32.51
N ASP A 268 72.34 51.04 -31.81
CA ASP A 268 73.69 51.51 -32.27
C ASP A 268 74.87 50.50 -32.22
N GLU A 269 76.09 50.92 -32.63
CA GLU A 269 77.29 50.04 -32.76
C GLU A 269 78.67 50.66 -32.36
N GLN A 270 79.18 51.71 -33.04
CA GLN A 270 80.63 51.93 -33.22
C GLN A 270 81.38 52.84 -32.21
N GLU A 271 82.71 52.60 -32.02
CA GLU A 271 83.55 53.31 -31.02
C GLU A 271 85.08 53.29 -31.27
N LYS A 272 85.68 52.13 -31.61
CA LYS A 272 87.08 51.81 -31.22
C LYS A 272 88.15 52.03 -32.31
N LEU A 273 89.11 52.96 -32.11
CA LEU A 273 90.34 53.13 -32.94
C LEU A 273 91.66 53.45 -32.15
N GLU A 274 92.49 54.41 -32.58
CA GLU A 274 93.97 54.38 -32.40
C GLU A 274 94.55 54.82 -31.03
N LYS A 275 95.65 54.14 -30.66
CA LYS A 275 96.82 54.61 -29.87
C LYS A 275 98.10 54.12 -30.59
N GLN A 276 99.31 54.58 -30.19
CA GLN A 276 100.54 53.73 -29.96
C GLN A 276 101.88 54.48 -29.79
N GLN A 277 102.24 55.38 -30.70
CA GLN A 277 103.42 55.12 -31.56
C GLN A 277 104.86 55.30 -30.98
N LYS A 278 105.16 56.42 -30.28
CA LYS A 278 106.52 57.01 -30.13
C LYS A 278 107.49 56.34 -29.12
N MET A 279 107.46 55.02 -28.97
CA MET A 279 107.99 54.32 -27.77
C MET A 279 109.49 53.90 -27.78
N ARG A 280 110.22 53.95 -28.92
CA ARG A 280 111.19 52.87 -29.24
C ARG A 280 112.70 53.05 -28.96
N GLU A 281 113.25 54.24 -28.72
CA GLU A 281 114.72 54.44 -28.88
C GLU A 281 115.57 54.52 -27.60
N SER A 282 114.99 54.93 -26.45
CA SER A 282 115.67 54.89 -25.13
C SER A 282 116.08 53.48 -24.69
N ILE A 283 115.59 52.47 -25.39
CA ILE A 283 115.69 51.04 -25.10
C ILE A 283 117.12 50.48 -25.30
N THR A 284 118.06 51.21 -25.91
CA THR A 284 119.34 50.62 -26.41
C THR A 284 120.52 50.66 -25.45
N LYS A 285 120.91 51.81 -24.88
CA LYS A 285 122.10 51.89 -23.98
C LYS A 285 121.89 51.22 -22.63
N HIS A 286 120.64 51.16 -22.18
CA HIS A 286 120.16 50.31 -21.10
C HIS A 286 120.69 48.86 -21.20
N ARG A 287 120.94 48.35 -22.42
CA ARG A 287 121.18 46.91 -22.69
C ARG A 287 122.57 46.37 -22.33
N PHE A 288 123.59 47.18 -22.07
CA PHE A 288 124.95 46.64 -21.86
C PHE A 288 125.29 46.48 -20.38
N GLU A 289 125.09 47.52 -19.56
CA GLU A 289 125.32 47.42 -18.11
C GLU A 289 124.31 46.47 -17.45
N THR A 290 123.11 46.31 -18.03
CA THR A 290 122.23 45.20 -17.66
C THR A 290 122.91 43.86 -17.87
N MET A 291 123.56 43.57 -19.00
CA MET A 291 124.06 42.22 -19.28
C MET A 291 125.01 41.69 -18.21
N LYS A 292 125.85 42.56 -17.63
CA LYS A 292 126.81 42.14 -16.59
C LYS A 292 126.20 42.06 -15.18
N ARG A 293 125.24 42.94 -14.84
CA ARG A 293 124.40 42.76 -13.64
C ARG A 293 123.61 41.46 -13.74
N HIS A 294 122.93 41.28 -14.87
CA HIS A 294 122.11 40.14 -15.25
C HIS A 294 122.89 38.82 -15.30
N GLU A 295 124.22 38.81 -15.38
CA GLU A 295 125.05 37.60 -15.30
C GLU A 295 125.32 37.17 -13.84
N ALA A 296 125.62 38.13 -12.95
CA ALA A 296 125.76 37.85 -11.51
C ALA A 296 124.41 37.68 -10.81
N GLU A 297 123.39 38.43 -11.24
CA GLU A 297 121.99 38.19 -10.92
C GLU A 297 121.60 36.80 -11.41
N ARG A 298 121.95 36.38 -12.64
CA ARG A 298 121.72 35.00 -13.11
C ARG A 298 122.31 33.92 -12.22
N GLU A 299 123.55 34.02 -11.73
CA GLU A 299 124.10 32.97 -10.85
C GLU A 299 123.39 32.88 -9.49
N MET A 300 122.93 34.02 -8.96
CA MET A 300 122.14 34.05 -7.71
C MET A 300 120.70 33.58 -7.95
N GLU A 301 120.07 34.06 -9.03
CA GLU A 301 118.78 33.58 -9.56
C GLU A 301 118.84 32.08 -9.81
N GLU A 302 119.88 31.52 -10.41
CA GLU A 302 120.00 30.06 -10.66
C GLU A 302 120.06 29.23 -9.38
N ARG A 303 120.67 29.77 -8.31
CA ARG A 303 120.72 29.14 -6.97
C ARG A 303 119.38 29.28 -6.24
N GLU A 304 118.79 30.47 -6.26
CA GLU A 304 117.46 30.71 -5.69
C GLU A 304 116.40 29.90 -6.46
N ASP A 305 116.46 29.81 -7.78
CA ASP A 305 115.66 28.94 -8.64
C ASP A 305 115.93 27.46 -8.37
N ALA A 306 117.16 27.06 -8.03
CA ALA A 306 117.44 25.68 -7.63
C ALA A 306 116.78 25.34 -6.29
N GLU A 307 116.84 26.24 -5.30
CA GLU A 307 116.12 26.09 -4.03
C GLU A 307 114.60 26.17 -4.20
N MET A 308 114.10 27.10 -5.01
CA MET A 308 112.67 27.26 -5.31
C MET A 308 112.15 26.07 -6.11
N ARG A 309 112.93 25.49 -7.03
CA ARG A 309 112.61 24.20 -7.67
C ARG A 309 112.56 23.05 -6.67
N ARG A 310 113.46 23.01 -5.66
CA ARG A 310 113.40 22.00 -4.59
C ARG A 310 112.17 22.18 -3.70
N LYS A 311 111.93 23.38 -3.18
CA LYS A 311 110.74 23.72 -2.35
C LYS A 311 109.45 23.46 -3.12
N LYS A 312 109.42 23.78 -4.43
CA LYS A 312 108.29 23.45 -5.32
C LYS A 312 108.14 21.95 -5.52
N ALA A 313 109.21 21.19 -5.78
CA ALA A 313 109.14 19.74 -5.91
C ALA A 313 108.68 19.04 -4.61
N GLU A 314 109.09 19.55 -3.44
CA GLU A 314 108.62 19.09 -2.13
C GLU A 314 107.14 19.45 -1.89
N SER A 315 106.73 20.68 -2.24
CA SER A 315 105.33 21.11 -2.20
C SER A 315 104.44 20.30 -3.16
N ASP A 316 104.89 20.06 -4.38
CA ASP A 316 104.19 19.26 -5.39
C ASP A 316 104.08 17.79 -4.93
N ARG A 317 105.13 17.25 -4.30
CA ARG A 317 105.11 15.91 -3.67
C ARG A 317 104.11 15.83 -2.52
N LEU A 318 104.10 16.81 -1.62
CA LEU A 318 103.15 16.88 -0.51
C LEU A 318 101.71 17.05 -1.01
N PHE A 319 101.50 17.88 -2.03
CA PHE A 319 100.20 18.06 -2.69
C PHE A 319 99.71 16.76 -3.33
N LEU A 320 100.57 16.02 -4.03
CA LEU A 320 100.23 14.72 -4.62
C LEU A 320 99.85 13.69 -3.53
N LEU A 321 100.59 13.63 -2.42
CA LEU A 321 100.24 12.75 -1.29
C LEU A 321 98.89 13.15 -0.68
N TYR A 322 98.66 14.44 -0.43
CA TYR A 322 97.40 14.96 0.08
C TYR A 322 96.21 14.67 -0.86
N GLN A 323 96.39 14.79 -2.18
CA GLN A 323 95.36 14.42 -3.15
C GLN A 323 95.07 12.92 -3.13
N GLN A 324 96.10 12.07 -3.02
CA GLN A 324 95.92 10.62 -2.89
C GLN A 324 95.20 10.23 -1.59
N GLU A 325 95.47 10.90 -0.47
CA GLU A 325 94.74 10.69 0.79
C GLU A 325 93.29 11.14 0.69
N LYS A 326 93.04 12.32 0.09
CA LYS A 326 91.69 12.83 -0.16
C LYS A 326 90.89 11.93 -1.11
N GLU A 327 91.53 11.36 -2.13
CA GLU A 327 90.90 10.40 -3.04
C GLU A 327 90.57 9.07 -2.31
N LYS A 328 91.48 8.54 -1.49
CA LYS A 328 91.21 7.38 -0.63
C LYS A 328 90.04 7.63 0.32
N GLN A 329 89.98 8.79 0.96
CA GLN A 329 88.84 9.19 1.82
C GLN A 329 87.54 9.22 1.01
N ARG A 330 87.51 9.87 -0.16
CA ARG A 330 86.31 9.89 -1.02
C ARG A 330 85.86 8.49 -1.47
N ILE A 331 86.79 7.57 -1.71
CA ILE A 331 86.47 6.17 -2.04
C ILE A 331 85.89 5.45 -0.83
N GLN A 332 86.47 5.64 0.36
CA GLN A 332 85.94 5.08 1.62
C GLN A 332 84.55 5.62 1.96
N ASP A 333 84.34 6.93 1.87
CA ASP A 333 83.04 7.58 2.09
C ASP A 333 81.98 7.06 1.12
N ALA A 334 82.36 6.89 -0.16
CA ALA A 334 81.48 6.31 -1.18
C ALA A 334 81.16 4.84 -0.91
N GLN A 335 82.12 4.05 -0.43
CA GLN A 335 81.90 2.65 -0.02
C GLN A 335 80.95 2.55 1.19
N VAL A 336 81.19 3.33 2.25
CA VAL A 336 80.32 3.39 3.43
C VAL A 336 78.90 3.82 3.06
N THR A 337 78.77 4.81 2.19
CA THR A 337 77.46 5.28 1.69
C THR A 337 76.76 4.21 0.85
N ALA A 338 77.48 3.49 -0.01
CA ALA A 338 76.94 2.40 -0.80
C ALA A 338 76.49 1.21 0.07
N GLU A 339 77.27 0.83 1.08
CA GLU A 339 76.89 -0.18 2.07
C GLU A 339 75.65 0.23 2.87
N PHE A 340 75.56 1.50 3.28
CA PHE A 340 74.40 2.03 3.99
C PHE A 340 73.13 1.97 3.12
N HIS A 341 73.21 2.37 1.84
CA HIS A 341 72.10 2.23 0.91
C HIS A 341 71.73 0.77 0.63
N LEU A 342 72.70 -0.15 0.57
CA LEU A 342 72.43 -1.57 0.43
C LEU A 342 71.67 -2.13 1.64
N LYS A 343 72.12 -1.80 2.87
CA LYS A 343 71.44 -2.16 4.12
C LYS A 343 70.01 -1.59 4.16
N GLN A 344 69.83 -0.32 3.81
CA GLN A 344 68.51 0.31 3.73
C GLN A 344 67.59 -0.36 2.68
N ALA A 345 68.14 -0.79 1.54
CA ALA A 345 67.39 -1.50 0.51
C ALA A 345 67.00 -2.93 0.93
N GLN A 346 67.85 -3.62 1.71
CA GLN A 346 67.53 -4.91 2.33
C GLN A 346 66.42 -4.74 3.38
N GLU A 347 66.59 -3.82 4.33
CA GLU A 347 65.62 -3.54 5.39
C GLU A 347 64.24 -3.16 4.83
N ARG A 348 64.18 -2.39 3.73
CA ARG A 348 62.91 -2.11 3.02
C ARG A 348 62.28 -3.36 2.38
N LYS A 349 63.08 -4.28 1.83
CA LYS A 349 62.58 -5.54 1.26
C LYS A 349 62.07 -6.47 2.36
N ASP A 350 62.76 -6.54 3.49
CA ASP A 350 62.37 -7.40 4.60
C ASP A 350 61.11 -6.86 5.28
N ARG A 351 61.04 -5.55 5.55
CA ARG A 351 59.77 -4.90 5.98
C ARG A 351 58.60 -5.14 5.00
N GLN A 352 58.86 -5.17 3.69
CA GLN A 352 57.82 -5.49 2.70
C GLN A 352 57.42 -6.97 2.70
N ARG A 353 58.33 -7.89 3.05
CA ARG A 353 58.01 -9.31 3.25
C ARG A 353 57.19 -9.52 4.50
N ASP A 354 57.56 -8.88 5.60
CA ASP A 354 56.87 -8.96 6.88
C ASP A 354 55.43 -8.43 6.76
N LEU A 355 55.25 -7.25 6.14
CA LEU A 355 53.92 -6.70 5.84
C LEU A 355 53.07 -7.67 5.02
N LYS A 356 53.63 -8.27 3.96
CA LYS A 356 52.92 -9.26 3.14
C LYS A 356 52.60 -10.55 3.90
N ALA A 357 53.46 -10.98 4.82
CA ALA A 357 53.19 -12.13 5.67
C ALA A 357 52.01 -11.82 6.60
N SER A 358 52.00 -10.65 7.24
CA SER A 358 50.87 -10.20 8.07
C SER A 358 49.57 -10.05 7.26
N GLU A 359 49.62 -9.45 6.06
CA GLU A 359 48.45 -9.37 5.15
C GLU A 359 47.90 -10.78 4.81
N MET A 360 48.78 -11.75 4.53
CA MET A 360 48.38 -13.14 4.25
C MET A 360 47.84 -13.88 5.49
N ASP A 361 48.35 -13.58 6.68
CA ASP A 361 47.85 -14.15 7.94
C ASP A 361 46.48 -13.57 8.31
N GLU A 362 46.27 -12.26 8.12
CA GLU A 362 44.97 -11.59 8.28
C GLU A 362 43.92 -12.20 7.32
N ILE A 363 44.26 -12.37 6.03
CA ILE A 363 43.38 -13.01 5.04
C ILE A 363 43.02 -14.45 5.45
N GLN A 364 43.97 -15.22 6.00
CA GLN A 364 43.71 -16.57 6.50
C GLN A 364 42.80 -16.57 7.73
N MET A 365 42.98 -15.64 8.67
CA MET A 365 42.10 -15.49 9.83
C MET A 365 40.68 -15.10 9.41
N ASP A 366 40.52 -14.09 8.56
CA ASP A 366 39.22 -13.65 8.02
C ASP A 366 38.51 -14.80 7.30
N ARG A 367 39.24 -15.59 6.52
CA ARG A 367 38.68 -16.75 5.83
C ARG A 367 38.23 -17.84 6.80
N HIS A 368 39.03 -18.18 7.81
CA HIS A 368 38.63 -19.13 8.85
C HIS A 368 37.39 -18.63 9.61
N MET A 369 37.32 -17.35 9.95
CA MET A 369 36.15 -16.75 10.60
C MET A 369 34.90 -16.82 9.71
N ASN A 370 35.00 -16.50 8.42
CA ASN A 370 33.90 -16.64 7.46
C ASN A 370 33.46 -18.11 7.28
N GLU A 371 34.38 -19.08 7.32
CA GLU A 371 34.06 -20.50 7.25
C GLU A 371 33.32 -20.98 8.53
N VAL A 372 33.70 -20.50 9.71
CA VAL A 372 32.99 -20.75 10.99
C VAL A 372 31.61 -20.09 11.00
N GLU A 373 31.48 -18.83 10.57
CA GLU A 373 30.19 -18.15 10.43
C GLU A 373 29.24 -18.88 9.47
N LYS A 374 29.78 -19.38 8.33
CA LYS A 374 29.01 -20.15 7.35
C LYS A 374 28.43 -21.42 8.00
N GLN A 375 29.22 -22.14 8.79
CA GLN A 375 28.74 -23.33 9.52
C GLN A 375 27.67 -22.96 10.55
N GLN A 376 27.90 -21.94 11.37
CA GLN A 376 26.90 -21.47 12.36
C GLN A 376 25.57 -21.07 11.69
N TYR A 377 25.64 -20.39 10.55
CA TYR A 377 24.47 -20.02 9.75
C TYR A 377 23.76 -21.24 9.17
N GLN A 378 24.49 -22.21 8.63
CA GLN A 378 23.91 -23.46 8.12
C GLN A 378 23.24 -24.29 9.23
N ASP A 379 23.88 -24.45 10.39
CA ASP A 379 23.33 -25.19 11.53
C ASP A 379 22.12 -24.50 12.15
N TYR A 380 22.12 -23.17 12.22
CA TYR A 380 20.98 -22.40 12.71
C TYR A 380 19.79 -22.47 11.73
N THR A 381 20.03 -22.12 10.46
CA THR A 381 18.96 -22.09 9.44
C THR A 381 18.41 -23.48 9.15
N GLY A 382 19.27 -24.52 9.15
CA GLY A 382 18.86 -25.92 9.04
C GLY A 382 17.91 -26.34 10.16
N ARG A 383 18.24 -26.05 11.43
CA ARG A 383 17.35 -26.35 12.57
C ARG A 383 16.00 -25.63 12.46
N VAL A 384 15.99 -24.35 12.09
CA VAL A 384 14.75 -23.59 11.93
C VAL A 384 13.91 -24.11 10.76
N ILE A 385 14.53 -24.47 9.63
CA ILE A 385 13.84 -25.06 8.48
C ILE A 385 13.23 -26.41 8.85
N SER A 386 13.98 -27.32 9.49
CA SER A 386 13.45 -28.62 9.91
C SER A 386 12.27 -28.47 10.88
N TYR A 387 12.39 -27.62 11.90
CA TYR A 387 11.30 -27.34 12.83
C TYR A 387 10.04 -26.81 12.12
N MET A 388 10.20 -25.95 11.12
CA MET A 388 9.05 -25.43 10.36
C MET A 388 8.45 -26.46 9.39
N GLU A 389 9.26 -27.35 8.84
CA GLU A 389 8.79 -28.50 8.04
C GLU A 389 8.00 -29.51 8.88
N GLU A 390 8.47 -29.85 10.07
CA GLU A 390 7.77 -30.69 11.05
C GLU A 390 6.41 -30.08 11.45
N ASN A 391 6.33 -28.75 11.56
CA ASN A 391 5.10 -28.01 11.84
C ASN A 391 4.23 -27.71 10.59
N GLY A 392 4.52 -28.34 9.45
CA GLY A 392 3.72 -28.23 8.22
C GLY A 392 3.67 -26.82 7.63
N ARG A 393 4.72 -26.01 7.82
CA ARG A 393 4.87 -24.68 7.22
C ARG A 393 5.51 -24.75 5.84
N ASN A 394 5.22 -23.77 5.00
CA ASN A 394 5.86 -23.64 3.69
C ASN A 394 7.27 -23.05 3.83
N THR A 395 8.29 -23.90 3.90
CA THR A 395 9.70 -23.51 4.08
C THR A 395 10.41 -23.04 2.80
N TYR A 396 9.73 -23.04 1.64
CA TYR A 396 10.32 -22.64 0.36
C TYR A 396 10.99 -21.24 0.38
N PRO A 397 10.40 -20.18 0.99
CA PRO A 397 11.06 -18.87 1.08
C PRO A 397 12.40 -18.93 1.82
N MET A 398 12.46 -19.68 2.93
CA MET A 398 13.68 -19.86 3.73
C MET A 398 14.74 -20.63 2.97
N LYS A 399 14.36 -21.76 2.35
CA LYS A 399 15.28 -22.57 1.52
C LYS A 399 15.91 -21.74 0.41
N ARG A 400 15.14 -20.87 -0.26
CA ARG A 400 15.66 -19.97 -1.30
C ARG A 400 16.72 -19.01 -0.75
N VAL A 401 16.42 -18.31 0.35
CA VAL A 401 17.38 -17.39 1.00
C VAL A 401 18.66 -18.11 1.42
N VAL A 402 18.55 -19.29 2.04
CA VAL A 402 19.72 -20.09 2.41
C VAL A 402 20.57 -20.48 1.19
N THR A 403 19.95 -20.91 0.08
CA THR A 403 20.72 -21.22 -1.14
C THR A 403 21.40 -20.01 -1.77
N ASP A 404 20.82 -18.82 -1.67
CA ASP A 404 21.41 -17.61 -2.25
C ASP A 404 22.53 -17.04 -1.36
N GLU A 405 22.40 -17.12 -0.03
CA GLU A 405 23.49 -16.77 0.89
C GLU A 405 24.67 -17.76 0.82
N ILE A 406 24.42 -19.07 0.69
CA ILE A 406 25.51 -20.05 0.50
C ILE A 406 26.32 -19.75 -0.76
N LYS A 407 25.67 -19.37 -1.87
CA LYS A 407 26.36 -18.94 -3.10
C LYS A 407 27.21 -17.68 -2.87
N ARG A 408 26.74 -16.72 -2.05
CA ARG A 408 27.50 -15.50 -1.69
C ARG A 408 28.76 -15.85 -0.89
N PHE A 409 28.66 -16.74 0.11
CA PHE A 409 29.83 -17.25 0.83
C PHE A 409 30.85 -17.92 -0.10
N ASP A 410 30.38 -18.76 -1.04
CA ASP A 410 31.28 -19.47 -1.97
C ASP A 410 31.95 -18.52 -2.99
N GLN A 411 31.26 -17.45 -3.40
CA GLN A 411 31.83 -16.38 -4.23
C GLN A 411 32.92 -15.60 -3.49
N LEU A 412 32.68 -15.22 -2.23
CA LEU A 412 33.67 -14.55 -1.38
C LEU A 412 34.91 -15.43 -1.19
N ASN A 413 34.72 -16.68 -0.76
CA ASN A 413 35.82 -17.64 -0.57
C ASN A 413 36.59 -17.95 -1.87
N HIS A 414 35.95 -17.84 -3.04
CA HIS A 414 36.64 -17.96 -4.33
C HIS A 414 37.41 -16.70 -4.73
N ALA A 415 36.99 -15.51 -4.28
CA ALA A 415 37.74 -14.27 -4.48
C ALA A 415 39.06 -14.29 -3.70
N TYR A 416 39.03 -14.66 -2.41
CA TYR A 416 40.26 -14.81 -1.59
C TYR A 416 41.23 -15.85 -2.18
N LYS A 417 40.73 -16.99 -2.69
CA LYS A 417 41.59 -17.99 -3.37
C LYS A 417 42.32 -17.45 -4.61
N LYS A 418 41.83 -16.38 -5.25
CA LYS A 418 42.54 -15.73 -6.38
C LYS A 418 43.65 -14.80 -5.91
N THR A 419 43.50 -14.15 -4.76
CA THR A 419 44.56 -13.33 -4.16
C THR A 419 45.64 -14.19 -3.49
N ASP A 420 45.27 -15.37 -2.96
CA ASP A 420 46.20 -16.37 -2.41
C ASP A 420 47.12 -17.00 -3.48
N THR A 421 46.81 -16.85 -4.77
CA THR A 421 47.66 -17.40 -5.83
C THR A 421 48.90 -16.51 -5.92
N PRO A 422 50.12 -17.00 -5.60
CA PRO A 422 51.31 -16.20 -5.82
C PRO A 422 51.38 -15.84 -7.30
N ILE A 423 51.51 -14.54 -7.60
CA ILE A 423 51.78 -14.08 -8.96
C ILE A 423 53.13 -14.67 -9.36
N ASN A 424 53.06 -15.82 -10.02
CA ASN A 424 54.23 -16.58 -10.42
C ASN A 424 55.02 -15.69 -11.38
N GLY A 425 56.24 -15.33 -10.98
CA GLY A 425 57.08 -14.30 -11.60
C GLY A 425 57.55 -14.60 -13.03
N ASN A 426 56.93 -15.54 -13.73
CA ASN A 426 57.14 -15.83 -15.16
C ASN A 426 56.51 -14.77 -16.09
N GLY A 427 56.35 -13.56 -15.55
CA GLY A 427 56.07 -12.31 -16.25
C GLY A 427 57.33 -11.51 -16.55
N GLU A 428 58.49 -12.15 -16.68
CA GLU A 428 59.66 -11.55 -17.33
C GLU A 428 59.33 -11.24 -18.80
N LYS A 429 58.65 -10.11 -19.01
CA LYS A 429 58.78 -9.37 -20.26
C LYS A 429 60.25 -8.98 -20.36
N LYS A 430 61.01 -9.75 -21.15
CA LYS A 430 62.36 -9.37 -21.60
C LYS A 430 62.33 -7.88 -21.96
N PRO A 431 63.24 -7.04 -21.43
CA PRO A 431 63.28 -5.63 -21.76
C PRO A 431 63.54 -5.50 -23.27
N GLY A 432 62.48 -5.19 -24.01
CA GLY A 432 62.48 -5.13 -25.46
C GLY A 432 63.18 -3.88 -25.96
N SER A 433 64.51 -3.90 -26.01
CA SER A 433 65.32 -3.12 -26.95
C SER A 433 64.95 -1.63 -27.15
N GLN A 434 64.65 -0.88 -26.09
CA GLN A 434 64.43 0.57 -26.16
C GLN A 434 65.46 1.43 -25.38
N ASP A 435 66.10 0.87 -24.34
CA ASP A 435 67.04 1.61 -23.47
C ASP A 435 68.44 1.88 -24.06
N LYS A 436 68.64 1.64 -25.37
CA LYS A 436 69.85 2.11 -26.08
C LYS A 436 69.76 3.55 -26.57
N LYS A 437 68.55 4.12 -26.74
CA LYS A 437 68.38 5.52 -27.17
C LYS A 437 68.54 6.51 -26.02
N THR A 438 67.94 6.19 -24.87
CA THR A 438 67.95 7.02 -23.66
C THR A 438 69.35 7.23 -23.08
N LEU A 439 70.25 6.25 -23.19
CA LEU A 439 71.62 6.37 -22.69
C LEU A 439 72.52 7.27 -23.55
N ASP A 440 72.27 7.40 -24.86
CA ASP A 440 73.03 8.30 -25.73
C ASP A 440 72.43 9.72 -25.77
N GLU A 441 71.12 9.85 -25.55
CA GLU A 441 70.45 11.15 -25.36
C GLU A 441 70.88 11.81 -24.04
N THR A 442 70.99 11.04 -22.95
CA THR A 442 71.50 11.56 -21.66
C THR A 442 72.99 11.91 -21.70
N LYS A 443 73.83 11.17 -22.44
CA LYS A 443 75.24 11.56 -22.69
C LYS A 443 75.35 12.89 -23.45
N LYS A 444 74.50 13.14 -24.45
CA LYS A 444 74.46 14.42 -25.17
C LYS A 444 74.05 15.60 -24.28
N HIS A 445 73.13 15.38 -23.34
CA HIS A 445 72.67 16.43 -22.41
C HIS A 445 73.69 16.81 -21.32
N LEU A 446 74.73 15.98 -21.09
CA LEU A 446 75.77 16.21 -20.08
C LEU A 446 77.11 16.69 -20.65
N GLY A 447 77.16 17.07 -21.94
CA GLY A 447 78.32 17.80 -22.51
C GLY A 447 79.60 16.98 -22.73
N PHE A 448 79.56 15.65 -22.62
CA PHE A 448 80.73 14.80 -22.90
C PHE A 448 80.83 14.46 -24.39
N GLN A 449 81.58 15.26 -25.14
CA GLN A 449 82.15 14.84 -26.42
C GLN A 449 83.52 14.19 -26.18
N TRP A 450 83.62 12.88 -26.45
CA TRP A 450 84.90 12.22 -26.67
C TRP A 450 85.12 12.07 -28.16
N ASP A 451 86.02 12.88 -28.73
CA ASP A 451 86.54 12.63 -30.06
C ASP A 451 87.35 11.33 -30.03
N ILE A 452 86.83 10.29 -30.67
CA ILE A 452 87.60 9.07 -30.96
C ILE A 452 88.34 9.32 -32.27
N PRO A 453 89.68 9.41 -32.28
CA PRO A 453 90.43 9.54 -33.52
C PRO A 453 90.37 8.22 -34.28
N ASN A 454 89.79 8.23 -35.48
CA ASN A 454 89.81 7.07 -36.38
C ASN A 454 91.25 6.71 -36.78
N LYS A 455 91.70 5.54 -36.35
CA LYS A 455 92.71 4.70 -37.02
C LYS A 455 92.38 3.23 -36.78
#